data_AF-A0A2E5S3M1-F1
#
_entry.id   AF-A0A2E5S3M1-F1
#
_cell.length_a   1.000
_cell.length_b   1.000
_cell.length_c   1.000
_cell.angle_alpha   90.00
_cell.angle_beta   90.00
_cell.angle_gamma   90.00
#
_symmetry.space_group_name_H-M   'P 1'
#
loop_
_entity.id
_entity.type
_entity.pdbx_description
1 polymer ?
#
loop_
_entity_poly.entity_id
_entity_poly.type
_entity_poly.pdbx_seq_one_letter_code
_entity_poly.pdbx_strand_id
1 'polypeptide(L)'
;MIWLRTGDYMVSKATEMIRGKMRMRRIAQLLLIPVFLFGGSVLADGFQVGAPVKCKWQKVGNYYTGKIARRNGNSVFIQYDDGDTENTEIQYCKLIDPNQTRKKPSPVTESGPGSIKKLEARSTGSDNWQDWSIRLSGGNGRLTANGTGQHMSWDIELPGQDAKVLTCIQGSQWWTKWQYRYGGNQLIAEASSLTEWKIDSTYNRLKVRTRWSGDTDQWIISGKKGEIKVNRNGGSWPSWEIEDNMPGEDFHMKMAAIFAIIVATEMPH
;
A
#
# COMPACT_ATOMS: atom_id res chain seq x y z
N MET A 1 45.75 45.72 37.77
CA MET A 1 45.16 45.71 36.41
C MET A 1 45.68 44.45 35.72
N ILE A 2 44.91 43.39 35.57
CA ILE A 2 43.81 43.18 34.60
C ILE A 2 44.25 43.53 33.16
N TRP A 3 44.88 42.54 32.53
CA TRP A 3 44.62 41.93 31.22
C TRP A 3 44.05 42.71 30.01
N LEU A 4 44.72 42.41 28.88
CA LEU A 4 44.25 42.17 27.49
C LEU A 4 44.10 43.31 26.48
N ARG A 5 44.88 43.22 25.40
CA ARG A 5 44.50 42.94 23.99
C ARG A 5 45.79 43.06 23.12
N THR A 6 46.02 42.39 22.00
CA THR A 6 45.22 41.73 20.95
C THR A 6 46.22 40.94 20.10
N GLY A 7 45.80 39.90 19.39
CA GLY A 7 46.70 39.23 18.44
C GLY A 7 45.99 38.23 17.57
N ASP A 8 45.24 38.75 16.60
CA ASP A 8 44.61 38.01 15.52
C ASP A 8 45.64 37.66 14.42
N TYR A 9 45.55 36.41 13.95
CA TYR A 9 45.98 35.81 12.68
C TYR A 9 47.40 36.07 12.12
N MET A 10 48.09 34.98 11.74
CA MET A 10 48.43 34.69 10.33
C MET A 10 49.09 33.31 10.15
N VAL A 11 48.92 32.82 8.93
CA VAL A 11 48.94 31.43 8.44
C VAL A 11 50.34 30.90 8.10
N SER A 12 50.39 29.57 7.91
CA SER A 12 51.28 28.80 7.03
C SER A 12 52.58 28.24 7.64
N LYS A 13 52.64 26.90 7.69
CA LYS A 13 53.90 26.16 7.58
C LYS A 13 53.78 25.06 6.52
N ALA A 14 54.48 25.30 5.42
CA ALA A 14 54.99 24.25 4.55
C ALA A 14 56.31 23.71 5.11
N THR A 15 56.75 22.59 4.50
CA THR A 15 58.16 22.14 4.42
C THR A 15 58.61 21.19 5.54
N GLU A 16 58.62 19.88 5.29
CA GLU A 16 59.76 19.13 4.71
C GLU A 16 59.82 17.67 5.21
N MET A 17 60.34 16.82 4.35
CA MET A 17 60.37 15.37 4.42
C MET A 17 61.82 14.92 4.27
N ILE A 18 62.19 13.78 4.87
CA ILE A 18 63.13 12.72 4.38
C ILE A 18 64.33 12.32 5.29
N ARG A 19 64.42 10.98 5.50
CA ARG A 19 65.54 10.07 5.89
C ARG A 19 66.06 10.12 7.34
N GLY A 20 66.36 9.00 8.02
CA GLY A 20 66.57 7.61 7.61
C GLY A 20 66.62 6.61 8.79
N LYS A 21 66.58 5.31 8.46
CA LYS A 21 66.46 4.10 9.30
C LYS A 21 67.62 3.87 10.29
N MET A 22 67.32 3.35 11.49
CA MET A 22 67.99 2.15 12.04
C MET A 22 67.17 1.45 13.14
N ARG A 23 67.37 0.13 13.26
CA ARG A 23 66.48 -0.89 13.86
C ARG A 23 66.80 -1.24 15.33
N MET A 24 65.73 -1.51 16.10
CA MET A 24 65.55 -2.52 17.15
C MET A 24 66.43 -2.53 18.43
N ARG A 25 65.77 -2.51 19.60
CA ARG A 25 65.66 -3.67 20.53
C ARG A 25 64.60 -3.41 21.64
N ARG A 26 63.91 -4.49 22.02
CA ARG A 26 62.69 -4.57 22.83
C ARG A 26 62.92 -4.31 24.32
N ILE A 27 62.05 -3.53 24.97
CA ILE A 27 61.75 -3.64 26.41
C ILE A 27 60.24 -3.45 26.59
N ALA A 28 59.58 -4.44 27.20
CA ALA A 28 58.17 -4.42 27.52
C ALA A 28 57.92 -3.54 28.77
N GLN A 29 57.01 -2.58 28.66
CA GLN A 29 56.48 -1.82 29.80
C GLN A 29 54.97 -2.04 29.90
N LEU A 30 54.58 -2.51 31.08
CA LEU A 30 53.23 -2.74 31.54
C LEU A 30 52.72 -1.44 32.20
N LEU A 31 51.66 -0.81 31.69
CA LEU A 31 50.95 0.25 32.42
C LEU A 31 49.43 0.20 32.16
N LEU A 32 48.71 0.00 33.27
CA LEU A 32 47.42 0.59 33.68
C LEU A 32 46.31 0.71 32.62
N ILE A 33 45.30 -0.16 32.73
CA ILE A 33 44.00 -0.04 32.06
C ILE A 33 43.13 0.94 32.87
N PRO A 34 42.71 2.09 32.32
CA PRO A 34 41.61 2.86 32.88
C PRO A 34 40.29 2.15 32.58
N VAL A 35 39.44 2.04 33.60
CA VAL A 35 38.04 1.64 33.50
C VAL A 35 37.33 2.56 32.50
N PHE A 36 37.04 2.03 31.31
CA PHE A 36 36.19 2.67 30.31
C PHE A 36 34.80 2.04 30.33
N LEU A 37 33.87 2.82 30.87
CA LEU A 37 32.53 3.11 30.35
C LEU A 37 31.66 1.93 29.89
N PHE A 38 30.60 1.69 30.68
CA PHE A 38 29.22 1.43 30.24
C PHE A 38 29.07 1.02 28.76
N GLY A 39 29.40 -0.23 28.44
CA GLY A 39 28.85 -0.93 27.29
C GLY A 39 27.49 -1.49 27.65
N GLY A 40 26.53 -0.62 27.98
CA GLY A 40 25.14 -1.03 27.96
C GLY A 40 24.85 -1.55 26.56
N SER A 41 24.74 -2.86 26.41
CA SER A 41 24.15 -3.46 25.23
C SER A 41 22.70 -2.98 25.23
N VAL A 42 22.44 -1.83 24.59
CA VAL A 42 21.13 -1.59 24.01
C VAL A 42 21.00 -2.75 23.04
N LEU A 43 20.24 -3.77 23.45
CA LEU A 43 19.79 -4.83 22.56
C LEU A 43 19.21 -4.09 21.36
N ALA A 44 19.94 -4.07 20.26
CA ALA A 44 19.47 -3.48 19.04
C ALA A 44 18.19 -4.24 18.71
N ASP A 45 17.05 -3.62 18.93
CA ASP A 45 15.71 -4.19 18.74
C ASP A 45 15.43 -4.62 17.28
N GLY A 46 16.43 -4.52 16.41
CA GLY A 46 16.43 -4.88 15.00
C GLY A 46 15.77 -3.84 14.10
N PHE A 47 15.05 -2.86 14.65
CA PHE A 47 14.34 -1.82 13.91
C PHE A 47 15.28 -0.69 13.47
N GLN A 48 16.35 -1.00 12.75
CA GLN A 48 17.29 -0.01 12.22
C GLN A 48 16.91 0.48 10.81
N VAL A 49 17.44 1.62 10.39
CA VAL A 49 17.24 2.11 9.00
C VAL A 49 17.70 1.02 8.01
N GLY A 50 16.86 0.74 7.01
CA GLY A 50 17.04 -0.31 6.04
C GLY A 50 16.50 -1.69 6.46
N ALA A 51 16.08 -1.87 7.72
CA ALA A 51 15.52 -3.13 8.18
C ALA A 51 14.19 -3.42 7.45
N PRO A 52 14.00 -4.63 6.91
CA PRO A 52 12.73 -5.05 6.35
C PRO A 52 11.73 -5.28 7.49
N VAL A 53 10.58 -4.65 7.36
CA VAL A 53 9.52 -4.68 8.36
C VAL A 53 8.18 -4.91 7.69
N LYS A 54 7.19 -5.32 8.48
CA LYS A 54 5.79 -5.12 8.15
C LYS A 54 5.15 -4.25 9.22
N CYS A 55 4.38 -3.24 8.84
CA CYS A 55 3.80 -2.25 9.76
C CYS A 55 2.30 -2.06 9.51
N LYS A 56 1.54 -1.72 10.56
CA LYS A 56 0.13 -1.33 10.41
C LYS A 56 0.02 0.09 9.89
N TRP A 57 -0.58 0.25 8.72
CA TRP A 57 -0.89 1.55 8.15
C TRP A 57 -1.79 2.36 9.09
N GLN A 58 -1.42 3.62 9.37
CA GLN A 58 -2.15 4.51 10.27
C GLN A 58 -2.47 3.89 11.64
N LYS A 59 -1.63 2.96 12.13
CA LYS A 59 -1.76 2.29 13.43
C LYS A 59 -3.00 1.37 13.55
N VAL A 60 -3.73 1.13 12.45
CA VAL A 60 -4.96 0.31 12.41
C VAL A 60 -4.91 -0.72 11.28
N GLY A 61 -5.79 -1.73 11.30
CA GLY A 61 -5.87 -2.71 10.21
C GLY A 61 -4.67 -3.67 10.10
N ASN A 62 -4.36 -4.05 8.85
CA ASN A 62 -3.38 -5.09 8.47
C ASN A 62 -1.93 -4.60 8.44
N TYR A 63 -0.99 -5.55 8.39
CA TYR A 63 0.44 -5.28 8.28
C TYR A 63 0.91 -5.27 6.82
N TYR A 64 1.54 -4.19 6.38
CA TYR A 64 2.08 -4.00 5.03
C TYR A 64 3.60 -4.07 5.06
N THR A 65 4.22 -4.71 4.06
CA THR A 65 5.67 -4.86 4.00
C THR A 65 6.34 -3.59 3.51
N GLY A 66 7.52 -3.31 4.05
CA GLY A 66 8.30 -2.14 3.70
C GLY A 66 9.66 -2.15 4.37
N LYS A 67 10.30 -1.00 4.35
CA LYS A 67 11.61 -0.78 4.95
C LYS A 67 11.58 0.47 5.81
N ILE A 68 12.34 0.45 6.91
CA ILE A 68 12.54 1.65 7.72
C ILE A 68 13.43 2.61 6.94
N ALA A 69 12.86 3.68 6.41
CA ALA A 69 13.59 4.71 5.69
C ALA A 69 14.25 5.73 6.65
N ARG A 70 13.66 5.94 7.83
CA ARG A 70 14.25 6.78 8.89
C ARG A 70 13.78 6.29 10.26
N ARG A 71 14.59 6.49 11.30
CA ARG A 71 14.23 6.21 12.69
C ARG A 71 14.58 7.37 13.60
N ASN A 72 13.68 7.69 14.53
CA ASN A 72 13.89 8.60 15.65
C ASN A 72 13.28 8.00 16.93
N GLY A 73 14.11 7.34 17.75
CA GLY A 73 13.63 6.63 18.94
C GLY A 73 12.63 5.52 18.59
N ASN A 74 11.41 5.62 19.13
CA ASN A 74 10.32 4.69 18.83
C ASN A 74 9.50 5.08 17.60
N SER A 75 9.71 6.27 17.04
CA SER A 75 9.08 6.70 15.80
C SER A 75 9.91 6.29 14.60
N VAL A 76 9.26 5.73 13.59
CA VAL A 76 9.89 5.25 12.36
C VAL A 76 9.14 5.80 11.15
N PHE A 77 9.91 6.24 10.16
CA PHE A 77 9.42 6.55 8.83
C PHE A 77 9.55 5.31 7.98
N ILE A 78 8.44 4.77 7.52
CA ILE A 78 8.37 3.56 6.71
C ILE A 78 8.19 3.97 5.26
N GLN A 79 8.97 3.33 4.39
CA GLN A 79 8.69 3.28 2.96
C GLN A 79 8.17 1.89 2.67
N TYR A 80 6.89 1.81 2.34
CA TYR A 80 6.21 0.58 1.99
C TYR A 80 6.60 0.13 0.59
N ASP A 81 6.48 -1.17 0.33
CA ASP A 81 6.86 -1.76 -0.96
C ASP A 81 5.91 -1.33 -2.10
N ASP A 82 4.72 -0.83 -1.77
CA ASP A 82 3.74 -0.25 -2.70
C ASP A 82 4.04 1.22 -3.07
N GLY A 83 5.08 1.83 -2.47
CA GLY A 83 5.51 3.20 -2.73
C GLY A 83 4.97 4.23 -1.73
N ASP A 84 4.03 3.85 -0.86
CA ASP A 84 3.51 4.73 0.17
C ASP A 84 4.54 4.94 1.29
N THR A 85 4.37 6.04 2.03
CA THR A 85 5.23 6.34 3.17
C THR A 85 4.43 6.86 4.35
N GLU A 86 4.86 6.52 5.57
CA GLU A 86 4.26 7.10 6.77
C GLU A 86 5.26 7.24 7.91
N ASN A 87 4.95 8.14 8.85
CA ASN A 87 5.56 8.11 10.18
C ASN A 87 4.64 7.33 11.12
N THR A 88 5.16 6.25 11.70
CA THR A 88 4.47 5.42 12.69
C THR A 88 5.37 5.13 13.88
N GLU A 89 4.96 4.20 14.75
CA GLU A 89 5.74 3.76 15.91
C GLU A 89 6.09 2.28 15.79
N ILE A 90 7.24 1.89 16.33
CA ILE A 90 7.78 0.52 16.27
C ILE A 90 6.77 -0.52 16.79
N GLN A 91 5.93 -0.18 17.77
CA GLN A 91 4.89 -1.08 18.30
C GLN A 91 3.86 -1.54 17.26
N TYR A 92 3.68 -0.78 16.18
CA TYR A 92 2.81 -1.13 15.06
C TYR A 92 3.54 -1.92 13.97
N CYS A 93 4.82 -2.23 14.18
CA CYS A 93 5.69 -2.88 13.22
C CYS A 93 6.20 -4.25 13.73
N LYS A 94 6.59 -5.10 12.79
CA LYS A 94 7.22 -6.42 13.03
C LYS A 94 8.40 -6.56 12.07
N LEU A 95 9.53 -7.02 12.58
CA LEU A 95 10.69 -7.34 11.72
C LEU A 95 10.41 -8.55 10.86
N ILE A 96 10.93 -8.52 9.64
CA ILE A 96 10.95 -9.67 8.74
C ILE A 96 12.34 -10.28 8.84
N ASP A 97 12.42 -11.55 9.24
CA ASP A 97 13.69 -12.26 9.33
C ASP A 97 14.27 -12.47 7.91
N PRO A 98 15.47 -11.95 7.59
CA PRO A 98 16.10 -12.13 6.29
C PRO A 98 16.35 -13.61 5.95
N ASN A 99 16.34 -14.54 6.90
CA ASN A 99 16.51 -15.97 6.60
C ASN A 99 15.25 -16.65 6.04
N GLN A 100 14.07 -16.01 6.11
CA GLN A 100 12.87 -16.46 5.38
C GLN A 100 12.92 -16.13 3.88
N THR A 101 13.87 -15.30 3.42
CA THR A 101 14.02 -14.92 2.00
C THR A 101 14.78 -15.94 1.15
N ARG A 102 15.30 -17.04 1.73
CA ARG A 102 16.05 -18.08 0.97
C ARG A 102 15.18 -19.15 0.31
N LYS A 103 13.86 -19.22 0.58
CA LYS A 103 12.96 -19.97 -0.31
C LYS A 103 12.71 -19.10 -1.54
N LYS A 104 13.56 -19.33 -2.55
CA LYS A 104 13.55 -18.77 -3.91
C LYS A 104 12.21 -18.14 -4.29
N PRO A 105 12.10 -16.80 -4.30
CA PRO A 105 11.01 -16.13 -4.99
C PRO A 105 11.11 -16.51 -6.47
N SER A 106 10.02 -17.01 -7.04
CA SER A 106 9.87 -17.04 -8.50
C SER A 106 10.12 -15.63 -9.05
N PRO A 107 10.77 -15.50 -10.21
CA PRO A 107 11.22 -14.20 -10.72
C PRO A 107 10.03 -13.25 -10.82
N VAL A 108 10.10 -12.17 -10.05
CA VAL A 108 9.18 -11.04 -10.12
C VAL A 108 9.47 -10.33 -11.43
N THR A 109 8.71 -10.68 -12.47
CA THR A 109 8.58 -9.84 -13.65
C THR A 109 7.73 -8.64 -13.28
N GLU A 110 8.26 -7.45 -13.51
CA GLU A 110 7.53 -6.19 -13.49
C GLU A 110 6.23 -6.30 -14.30
N SER A 111 5.11 -6.46 -13.60
CA SER A 111 3.78 -6.15 -14.12
C SER A 111 2.99 -5.63 -12.94
N GLY A 112 2.38 -4.45 -13.08
CA GLY A 112 1.54 -3.84 -12.04
C GLY A 112 0.41 -4.74 -11.53
N PRO A 113 -0.38 -4.30 -10.54
CA PRO A 113 -1.48 -5.08 -9.97
C PRO A 113 -2.30 -5.72 -11.07
N GLY A 114 -2.31 -7.06 -11.07
CA GLY A 114 -2.73 -7.85 -12.20
C GLY A 114 -4.12 -7.46 -12.69
N SER A 115 -4.29 -7.34 -14.02
CA SER A 115 -5.60 -7.11 -14.62
C SER A 115 -6.62 -8.09 -14.07
N ILE A 116 -7.78 -7.57 -13.65
CA ILE A 116 -8.90 -8.40 -13.20
C ILE A 116 -9.43 -9.11 -14.43
N LYS A 117 -9.50 -10.44 -14.36
CA LYS A 117 -9.98 -11.26 -15.47
C LYS A 117 -11.40 -11.73 -15.23
N LYS A 118 -11.71 -12.09 -13.99
CA LYS A 118 -13.01 -12.64 -13.64
C LYS A 118 -13.35 -12.39 -12.17
N LEU A 119 -14.64 -12.20 -11.91
CA LEU A 119 -15.20 -12.12 -10.56
C LEU A 119 -16.38 -13.09 -10.45
N GLU A 120 -16.44 -13.85 -9.36
CA GLU A 120 -17.45 -14.87 -9.12
C GLU A 120 -18.04 -14.68 -7.71
N ALA A 121 -19.37 -14.68 -7.59
CA ALA A 121 -20.03 -14.79 -6.29
C ALA A 121 -19.76 -16.18 -5.69
N ARG A 122 -19.59 -16.26 -4.37
CA ARG A 122 -19.56 -17.54 -3.65
C ARG A 122 -20.55 -17.52 -2.50
N SER A 123 -21.29 -18.60 -2.28
CA SER A 123 -22.06 -18.74 -1.04
C SER A 123 -21.17 -19.21 0.09
N THR A 124 -21.31 -18.48 1.18
CA THR A 124 -20.95 -18.90 2.52
C THR A 124 -22.17 -18.69 3.44
N GLY A 125 -23.36 -19.16 3.02
CA GLY A 125 -24.60 -19.03 3.80
C GLY A 125 -25.86 -18.81 2.97
N SER A 126 -26.93 -18.31 3.61
CA SER A 126 -28.25 -18.04 3.00
C SER A 126 -28.26 -16.88 2.01
N ASP A 127 -27.22 -16.04 2.04
CA ASP A 127 -27.17 -14.77 1.33
C ASP A 127 -26.01 -14.79 0.33
N ASN A 128 -26.33 -15.10 -0.92
CA ASN A 128 -25.38 -15.40 -2.00
C ASN A 128 -24.50 -14.21 -2.44
N TRP A 129 -24.63 -13.05 -1.79
CA TRP A 129 -24.07 -11.75 -2.17
C TRP A 129 -23.09 -11.17 -1.14
N GLN A 130 -22.82 -11.85 -0.01
CA GLN A 130 -21.94 -11.29 1.02
C GLN A 130 -20.45 -11.61 0.80
N ASP A 131 -20.14 -12.60 -0.05
CA ASP A 131 -18.79 -13.11 -0.24
C ASP A 131 -18.47 -13.38 -1.71
N TRP A 132 -17.38 -12.78 -2.18
CA TRP A 132 -17.02 -12.69 -3.59
C TRP A 132 -15.57 -13.07 -3.78
N SER A 133 -15.31 -13.93 -4.76
CA SER A 133 -13.95 -14.31 -5.14
C SER A 133 -13.52 -13.61 -6.42
N ILE A 134 -12.33 -13.03 -6.38
CA ILE A 134 -11.76 -12.24 -7.48
C ILE A 134 -10.58 -13.01 -8.06
N ARG A 135 -10.55 -13.20 -9.38
CA ARG A 135 -9.41 -13.75 -10.10
C ARG A 135 -8.65 -12.64 -10.83
N LEU A 136 -7.41 -12.44 -10.42
CA LEU A 136 -6.49 -11.46 -11.00
C LEU A 136 -5.36 -12.22 -11.70
N SER A 137 -4.71 -11.60 -12.68
CA SER A 137 -3.52 -12.22 -13.28
C SER A 137 -2.35 -12.39 -12.30
N GLY A 138 -2.31 -11.57 -11.24
CA GLY A 138 -1.28 -11.59 -10.19
C GLY A 138 -1.64 -12.38 -8.93
N GLY A 139 -2.81 -13.02 -8.88
CA GLY A 139 -3.26 -13.78 -7.70
C GLY A 139 -4.78 -13.79 -7.54
N ASN A 140 -5.23 -14.27 -6.38
CA ASN A 140 -6.64 -14.25 -6.03
C ASN A 140 -6.92 -13.10 -5.05
N GLY A 141 -8.10 -12.54 -5.14
CA GLY A 141 -8.63 -11.58 -4.19
C GLY A 141 -10.00 -12.01 -3.66
N ARG A 142 -10.51 -11.25 -2.71
CA ARG A 142 -11.79 -11.50 -2.07
C ARG A 142 -12.48 -10.17 -1.80
N LEU A 143 -13.81 -10.15 -1.86
CA LEU A 143 -14.61 -9.00 -1.51
C LEU A 143 -15.72 -9.45 -0.57
N THR A 144 -15.80 -8.80 0.60
CA THR A 144 -16.66 -9.20 1.70
C THR A 144 -17.57 -8.04 2.09
N ALA A 145 -18.87 -8.28 2.09
CA ALA A 145 -19.88 -7.32 2.54
C ALA A 145 -20.01 -7.36 4.06
N ASN A 146 -20.14 -6.19 4.68
CA ASN A 146 -20.36 -6.03 6.11
C ASN A 146 -21.50 -5.04 6.35
N GLY A 147 -22.52 -5.44 7.11
CA GLY A 147 -23.70 -4.62 7.40
C GLY A 147 -24.79 -4.72 6.33
N THR A 148 -25.85 -3.92 6.49
CA THR A 148 -27.04 -3.95 5.61
C THR A 148 -27.57 -2.56 5.32
N GLY A 149 -28.22 -2.38 4.17
CA GLY A 149 -28.85 -1.12 3.78
C GLY A 149 -27.85 0.03 3.72
N GLN A 150 -28.22 1.19 4.29
CA GLN A 150 -27.43 2.41 4.20
C GLN A 150 -26.13 2.46 5.02
N HIS A 151 -25.85 1.46 5.86
CA HIS A 151 -24.63 1.42 6.68
C HIS A 151 -23.67 0.31 6.23
N MET A 152 -23.79 -0.12 4.97
CA MET A 152 -23.01 -1.22 4.44
C MET A 152 -21.59 -0.78 4.06
N SER A 153 -20.62 -1.63 4.40
CA SER A 153 -19.22 -1.48 4.00
C SER A 153 -18.73 -2.75 3.34
N TRP A 154 -17.70 -2.62 2.50
CA TRP A 154 -17.12 -3.74 1.79
C TRP A 154 -15.62 -3.72 1.96
N ASP A 155 -15.06 -4.83 2.40
CA ASP A 155 -13.62 -5.02 2.49
C ASP A 155 -13.16 -5.82 1.26
N ILE A 156 -12.20 -5.27 0.53
CA ILE A 156 -11.65 -5.82 -0.71
C ILE A 156 -10.19 -6.20 -0.43
N GLU A 157 -9.92 -7.49 -0.40
CA GLU A 157 -8.60 -8.08 -0.24
C GLU A 157 -8.03 -8.38 -1.62
N LEU A 158 -6.90 -7.77 -1.96
CA LEU A 158 -6.23 -7.95 -3.25
C LEU A 158 -4.74 -8.21 -3.00
N PRO A 159 -4.04 -8.96 -3.86
CA PRO A 159 -2.61 -9.23 -3.71
C PRO A 159 -1.78 -7.94 -3.55
N GLY A 160 -1.46 -7.60 -2.30
CA GLY A 160 -0.67 -6.43 -1.94
C GLY A 160 -1.39 -5.08 -2.07
N GLN A 161 -2.71 -5.03 -2.27
CA GLN A 161 -3.45 -3.78 -2.56
C GLN A 161 -4.87 -3.77 -2.00
N ASP A 162 -5.01 -3.83 -0.67
CA ASP A 162 -6.32 -3.86 -0.01
C ASP A 162 -7.08 -2.53 -0.14
N ALA A 163 -8.41 -2.61 -0.17
CA ALA A 163 -9.29 -1.45 -0.23
C ALA A 163 -10.56 -1.65 0.63
N LYS A 164 -11.20 -0.54 0.99
CA LYS A 164 -12.48 -0.53 1.71
C LYS A 164 -13.45 0.40 1.00
N VAL A 165 -14.67 -0.09 0.77
CA VAL A 165 -15.76 0.71 0.23
C VAL A 165 -16.78 1.00 1.33
N LEU A 166 -17.20 2.26 1.43
CA LEU A 166 -18.24 2.70 2.34
C LEU A 166 -19.42 3.23 1.53
N THR A 167 -20.58 2.57 1.65
CA THR A 167 -21.82 3.04 1.04
C THR A 167 -22.48 4.12 1.90
N CYS A 168 -23.16 5.09 1.28
CA CYS A 168 -23.86 6.21 1.93
C CYS A 168 -23.00 7.06 2.90
N ILE A 169 -22.32 8.07 2.36
CA ILE A 169 -21.43 8.95 3.14
C ILE A 169 -22.22 10.08 3.85
N GLN A 170 -23.35 10.51 3.29
CA GLN A 170 -24.36 11.39 3.91
C GLN A 170 -25.56 11.56 2.96
N GLY A 171 -26.79 11.56 3.48
CA GLY A 171 -28.01 12.04 2.81
C GLY A 171 -28.14 11.74 1.32
N SER A 172 -28.47 10.49 0.96
CA SER A 172 -28.89 10.07 -0.39
C SER A 172 -29.34 8.61 -0.34
N GLN A 173 -30.00 8.12 -1.41
CA GLN A 173 -30.23 6.69 -1.57
C GLN A 173 -28.86 5.98 -1.52
N TRP A 174 -28.70 5.00 -0.65
CA TRP A 174 -27.40 4.44 -0.26
C TRP A 174 -26.56 3.89 -1.44
N TRP A 175 -27.21 3.59 -2.56
CA TRP A 175 -26.55 3.19 -3.81
C TRP A 175 -26.04 4.40 -4.61
N THR A 176 -26.64 5.58 -4.58
CA THR A 176 -26.31 6.65 -5.53
C THR A 176 -24.95 7.32 -5.32
N LYS A 177 -24.35 7.20 -4.13
CA LYS A 177 -23.02 7.77 -3.84
C LYS A 177 -22.27 7.00 -2.76
N TRP A 178 -21.02 6.66 -3.04
CA TRP A 178 -20.17 5.91 -2.11
C TRP A 178 -18.68 6.24 -2.24
N GLN A 179 -17.92 5.90 -1.20
CA GLN A 179 -16.50 6.21 -1.07
C GLN A 179 -15.67 4.94 -1.21
N TYR A 180 -14.73 4.93 -2.14
CA TYR A 180 -13.70 3.90 -2.25
C TYR A 180 -12.43 4.39 -1.55
N ARG A 181 -11.85 3.63 -0.62
CA ARG A 181 -10.64 4.02 0.13
C ARG A 181 -9.55 2.96 -0.02
N TYR A 182 -8.31 3.40 -0.25
CA TYR A 182 -7.12 2.56 -0.43
C TYR A 182 -5.87 3.39 -0.10
N GLY A 183 -4.85 2.86 0.57
CA GLY A 183 -3.58 3.58 0.80
C GLY A 183 -3.70 5.01 1.35
N GLY A 184 -4.75 5.33 2.12
CA GLY A 184 -5.07 6.70 2.55
C GLY A 184 -5.70 7.63 1.49
N ASN A 185 -5.76 7.20 0.24
CA ASN A 185 -6.47 7.84 -0.86
C ASN A 185 -7.98 7.53 -0.85
N GLN A 186 -8.73 8.32 -1.62
CA GLN A 186 -10.16 8.10 -1.83
C GLN A 186 -10.57 8.34 -3.29
N LEU A 187 -11.56 7.58 -3.73
CA LEU A 187 -12.35 7.86 -4.93
C LEU A 187 -13.81 8.05 -4.52
N ILE A 188 -14.51 8.86 -5.30
CA ILE A 188 -15.94 9.07 -5.15
C ILE A 188 -16.63 8.44 -6.35
N ALA A 189 -17.59 7.56 -6.07
CA ALA A 189 -18.45 7.00 -7.08
C ALA A 189 -19.85 7.61 -6.95
N GLU A 190 -20.41 8.06 -8.07
CA GLU A 190 -21.72 8.70 -8.13
C GLU A 190 -22.55 8.10 -9.28
N ALA A 191 -23.77 7.69 -8.96
CA ALA A 191 -24.74 7.21 -9.93
C ALA A 191 -25.59 8.37 -10.44
N SER A 192 -25.76 8.49 -11.76
CA SER A 192 -26.86 9.28 -12.35
C SER A 192 -28.12 8.44 -12.54
N SER A 193 -27.96 7.12 -12.63
CA SER A 193 -29.03 6.13 -12.70
C SER A 193 -28.47 4.75 -12.29
N LEU A 194 -29.33 3.74 -12.16
CA LEU A 194 -28.85 2.37 -11.91
C LEU A 194 -27.87 1.89 -12.99
N THR A 195 -28.00 2.39 -14.22
CA THR A 195 -27.21 1.97 -15.38
C THR A 195 -26.09 2.92 -15.76
N GLU A 196 -25.84 3.99 -14.99
CA GLU A 196 -24.81 4.98 -15.30
C GLU A 196 -24.16 5.56 -14.04
N TRP A 197 -22.83 5.49 -14.00
CA TRP A 197 -22.01 5.94 -12.88
C TRP A 197 -20.76 6.66 -13.34
N LYS A 198 -20.21 7.47 -12.43
CA LYS A 198 -18.92 8.15 -12.58
C LYS A 198 -18.04 7.80 -11.39
N ILE A 199 -16.78 7.47 -11.67
CA ILE A 199 -15.75 7.23 -10.66
C ILE A 199 -14.74 8.36 -10.77
N ASP A 200 -14.70 9.21 -9.76
CA ASP A 200 -13.86 10.39 -9.69
C ASP A 200 -12.66 10.19 -8.77
N SER A 201 -11.48 10.53 -9.30
CA SER A 201 -10.29 10.86 -8.52
C SER A 201 -10.03 12.37 -8.64
N THR A 202 -8.99 12.86 -7.95
CA THR A 202 -8.56 14.26 -8.06
C THR A 202 -8.21 14.68 -9.49
N TYR A 203 -7.72 13.74 -10.32
CA TYR A 203 -7.13 14.06 -11.63
C TYR A 203 -7.76 13.32 -12.81
N ASN A 204 -8.63 12.34 -12.54
CA ASN A 204 -9.18 11.46 -13.57
C ASN A 204 -10.62 11.07 -13.26
N ARG A 205 -11.36 10.71 -14.31
CA ARG A 205 -12.74 10.22 -14.21
C ARG A 205 -12.92 9.02 -15.12
N LEU A 206 -13.48 7.94 -14.58
CA LEU A 206 -14.04 6.85 -15.37
C LEU A 206 -15.56 7.00 -15.46
N LYS A 207 -16.13 6.61 -16.60
CA LYS A 207 -17.58 6.53 -16.80
C LYS A 207 -17.96 5.07 -16.92
N VAL A 208 -18.92 4.62 -16.12
CA VAL A 208 -19.47 3.27 -16.14
C VAL A 208 -20.89 3.35 -16.67
N ARG A 209 -21.21 2.53 -17.66
CA ARG A 209 -22.57 2.48 -18.20
C ARG A 209 -22.90 1.11 -18.77
N THR A 210 -24.19 0.81 -18.86
CA THR A 210 -24.62 -0.34 -19.64
C THR A 210 -24.34 -0.10 -21.12
N ARG A 211 -24.13 -1.18 -21.85
CA ARG A 211 -23.84 -1.13 -23.29
C ARG A 211 -25.09 -0.69 -24.07
N TRP A 212 -26.25 -1.17 -23.63
CA TRP A 212 -27.54 -0.91 -24.24
C TRP A 212 -28.56 -0.44 -23.20
N SER A 213 -29.57 0.31 -23.65
CA SER A 213 -30.68 0.72 -22.79
C SER A 213 -31.49 -0.51 -22.36
N GLY A 214 -31.73 -0.66 -21.05
CA GLY A 214 -32.47 -1.79 -20.48
C GLY A 214 -31.65 -3.08 -20.30
N ASP A 215 -30.38 -3.11 -20.72
CA ASP A 215 -29.46 -4.22 -20.48
C ASP A 215 -28.75 -4.03 -19.14
N THR A 216 -28.76 -5.05 -18.28
CA THR A 216 -28.04 -5.06 -16.99
C THR A 216 -26.88 -6.06 -16.97
N ASP A 217 -26.63 -6.73 -18.09
CA ASP A 217 -25.63 -7.77 -18.22
C ASP A 217 -24.38 -7.30 -18.97
N GLN A 218 -24.49 -6.40 -19.94
CA GLN A 218 -23.32 -5.86 -20.65
C GLN A 218 -23.00 -4.43 -20.23
N TRP A 219 -21.76 -4.22 -19.78
CA TRP A 219 -21.29 -2.93 -19.27
C TRP A 219 -19.99 -2.49 -19.93
N ILE A 220 -19.82 -1.18 -20.02
CA ILE A 220 -18.62 -0.51 -20.51
C ILE A 220 -18.15 0.48 -19.46
N ILE A 221 -16.89 0.35 -19.07
CA ILE A 221 -16.16 1.35 -18.30
C ILE A 221 -15.24 2.07 -19.28
N SER A 222 -15.38 3.38 -19.42
CA SER A 222 -14.58 4.19 -20.36
C SER A 222 -13.77 5.24 -19.62
N GLY A 223 -12.55 5.46 -20.08
CA GLY A 223 -11.59 6.41 -19.54
C GLY A 223 -10.67 6.93 -20.64
N LYS A 224 -9.76 7.84 -20.29
CA LYS A 224 -8.81 8.43 -21.26
C LYS A 224 -7.85 7.39 -21.86
N LYS A 225 -7.62 6.28 -21.15
CA LYS A 225 -6.62 5.25 -21.49
C LYS A 225 -7.23 4.01 -22.17
N GLY A 226 -8.50 4.03 -22.52
CA GLY A 226 -9.18 2.91 -23.17
C GLY A 226 -10.52 2.57 -22.51
N GLU A 227 -10.91 1.30 -22.60
CA GLU A 227 -12.19 0.81 -22.11
C GLU A 227 -12.04 -0.57 -21.44
N ILE A 228 -12.93 -0.87 -20.51
CA ILE A 228 -13.10 -2.21 -19.94
C ILE A 228 -14.50 -2.66 -20.28
N LYS A 229 -14.64 -3.86 -20.83
CA LYS A 229 -15.94 -4.49 -21.02
C LYS A 229 -16.17 -5.46 -19.88
N VAL A 230 -17.39 -5.43 -19.35
CA VAL A 230 -17.80 -6.35 -18.28
C VAL A 230 -19.08 -7.02 -18.72
N ASN A 231 -19.04 -8.35 -18.81
CA ASN A 231 -20.21 -9.17 -19.11
C ASN A 231 -20.60 -9.93 -17.85
N ARG A 232 -21.78 -9.63 -17.33
CA ARG A 232 -22.39 -10.34 -16.23
C ARG A 232 -23.19 -11.53 -16.77
N ASN A 233 -22.97 -12.69 -16.15
CA ASN A 233 -23.84 -13.84 -16.27
C ASN A 233 -24.63 -13.93 -14.96
N GLY A 234 -25.93 -13.62 -15.02
CA GLY A 234 -26.81 -13.67 -13.85
C GLY A 234 -27.16 -15.10 -13.40
N GLY A 235 -28.05 -15.20 -12.42
CA GLY A 235 -28.53 -16.47 -11.85
C GLY A 235 -28.25 -16.57 -10.35
N SER A 236 -28.38 -17.78 -9.78
CA SER A 236 -28.14 -18.00 -8.35
C SER A 236 -26.68 -17.79 -7.92
N TRP A 237 -25.74 -17.87 -8.88
CA TRP A 237 -24.30 -17.66 -8.72
C TRP A 237 -23.80 -16.75 -9.83
N PRO A 238 -23.98 -15.44 -9.70
CA PRO A 238 -23.62 -14.55 -10.77
C PRO A 238 -22.09 -14.49 -10.95
N SER A 239 -21.65 -14.20 -12.17
CA SER A 239 -20.24 -14.03 -12.51
C SER A 239 -20.04 -12.87 -13.49
N TRP A 240 -18.88 -12.22 -13.44
CA TRP A 240 -18.52 -11.11 -14.30
C TRP A 240 -17.24 -11.47 -15.02
N GLU A 241 -17.32 -11.56 -16.34
CA GLU A 241 -16.17 -11.69 -17.22
C GLU A 241 -15.67 -10.29 -17.59
N ILE A 242 -14.38 -10.03 -17.37
CA ILE A 242 -13.79 -8.70 -17.45
C ILE A 242 -12.71 -8.69 -18.53
N GLU A 243 -12.95 -7.89 -19.56
CA GLU A 243 -12.01 -7.63 -20.65
C GLU A 243 -11.38 -6.25 -20.44
N ASP A 244 -10.24 -6.21 -19.74
CA ASP A 244 -9.48 -4.99 -19.47
C ASP A 244 -8.65 -4.56 -20.69
N ASN A 245 -9.19 -3.63 -21.49
CA ASN A 245 -8.49 -2.95 -22.58
C ASN A 245 -8.12 -1.51 -22.19
N MET A 246 -7.82 -1.27 -20.90
CA MET A 246 -7.43 0.04 -20.39
C MET A 246 -6.06 -0.06 -19.69
N PRO A 247 -4.99 -0.32 -20.45
CA PRO A 247 -3.65 -0.49 -19.89
C PRO A 247 -3.14 0.81 -19.25
N GLY A 248 -2.43 0.69 -18.13
CA GLY A 248 -1.85 1.83 -17.43
C GLY A 248 -2.87 2.73 -16.71
N GLU A 249 -4.17 2.39 -16.70
CA GLU A 249 -5.11 3.04 -15.78
C GLU A 249 -4.89 2.57 -14.35
N ASP A 250 -5.15 3.49 -13.40
CA ASP A 250 -5.09 3.21 -11.97
C ASP A 250 -5.96 2.00 -11.62
N PHE A 251 -5.36 1.05 -10.91
CA PHE A 251 -6.00 -0.21 -10.57
C PHE A 251 -7.21 -0.02 -9.66
N HIS A 252 -7.10 0.86 -8.66
CA HIS A 252 -8.19 1.15 -7.74
C HIS A 252 -9.36 1.87 -8.42
N MET A 253 -9.09 2.72 -9.41
CA MET A 253 -10.14 3.30 -10.26
C MET A 253 -10.89 2.23 -11.05
N LYS A 254 -10.17 1.27 -11.64
CA LYS A 254 -10.77 0.13 -12.35
C LYS A 254 -11.60 -0.74 -11.41
N MET A 255 -11.06 -1.06 -10.23
CA MET A 255 -11.77 -1.83 -9.20
C MET A 255 -13.02 -1.11 -8.69
N ALA A 256 -12.95 0.19 -8.43
CA ALA A 256 -14.12 0.99 -8.05
C ALA A 256 -15.18 0.97 -9.15
N ALA A 257 -14.79 1.13 -10.41
CA ALA A 257 -15.72 1.06 -11.53
C ALA A 257 -16.42 -0.30 -11.65
N ILE A 258 -15.69 -1.41 -11.46
CA ILE A 258 -16.27 -2.76 -11.43
C ILE A 258 -17.18 -2.94 -10.22
N PHE A 259 -16.81 -2.39 -9.06
CA PHE A 259 -17.65 -2.44 -7.87
C PHE A 259 -18.98 -1.71 -8.07
N ALA A 260 -19.00 -0.59 -8.81
CA ALA A 260 -20.24 0.11 -9.17
C ALA A 260 -21.22 -0.81 -9.92
N ILE A 261 -20.71 -1.68 -10.80
CA ILE A 261 -21.51 -2.65 -11.54
C ILE A 261 -22.13 -3.66 -10.58
N ILE A 262 -21.35 -4.18 -9.61
CA ILE A 262 -21.87 -5.12 -8.59
C ILE A 262 -22.99 -4.47 -7.78
N VAL A 263 -22.79 -3.23 -7.33
CA VAL A 263 -23.82 -2.46 -6.62
C VAL A 263 -25.09 -2.35 -7.46
N ALA A 264 -24.95 -1.99 -8.75
CA ALA A 264 -26.08 -1.84 -9.64
C ALA A 264 -26.85 -3.15 -9.89
N THR A 265 -26.17 -4.29 -10.00
CA THR A 265 -26.80 -5.53 -10.48
C THR A 265 -27.22 -6.50 -9.38
N GLU A 266 -26.61 -6.45 -8.20
CA GLU A 266 -26.81 -7.47 -7.15
C GLU A 266 -27.47 -6.96 -5.88
N MET A 267 -27.46 -5.64 -5.67
CA MET A 267 -27.98 -5.07 -4.44
C MET A 267 -29.48 -4.76 -4.58
N PRO A 268 -30.28 -4.99 -3.52
CA PRO A 268 -31.71 -4.68 -3.54
C PRO A 268 -31.92 -3.17 -3.42
N HIS A 269 -32.46 -2.53 -4.47
CA HIS A 269 -32.66 -1.08 -4.61
C HIS A 269 -34.02 -0.58 -4.12
#